data_AF-A0A518HNS0-F1
#
_entry.id   AF-A0A518HNS0-F1
#
_cell.length_a   1.000
_cell.length_b   1.000
_cell.length_c   1.000
_cell.angle_alpha   90.00
_cell.angle_beta   90.00
_cell.angle_gamma   90.00
#
_symmetry.space_group_name_H-M   'P 1'
#
loop_
_entity.id
_entity.type
_entity.pdbx_description
1 polymer ?
#
loop_
_entity_poly.entity_id
_entity_poly.type
_entity_poly.pdbx_seq_one_letter_code
_entity_poly.pdbx_strand_id
1 'polypeptide(L)'
;MTGKWYQLTLREGDQGEALLKVPVDQGIPEFNIWDLSAGSPLDLANPLQIELERDGVLADIYLTAFDVMVVSPSTAEILRQDAASDIQLIDAVCSNGGEMFVANILSSVDCIDREQSSIIYHEKTDRFTRRKAGDIQVVTRLVVDKSKLTTPTICRVSNYRSAIILRQDLAERLQHASLSGVAFVEV
;
A
#
# COMPACT_ATOMS: atom_id res chain seq x y z
N MET A 1 16.05 16.81 13.28
CA MET A 1 16.61 16.08 12.12
C MET A 1 15.45 15.39 11.46
N THR A 2 15.15 15.66 10.19
CA THR A 2 14.13 14.93 9.44
C THR A 2 14.65 13.52 9.17
N GLY A 3 13.99 12.50 9.75
CA GLY A 3 14.38 11.10 9.59
C GLY A 3 14.29 10.63 8.13
N LYS A 4 14.89 9.47 7.83
CA LYS A 4 14.74 8.87 6.49
C LYS A 4 13.34 8.33 6.29
N TRP A 5 12.96 8.21 5.02
CA TRP A 5 11.68 7.67 4.58
C TRP A 5 11.91 6.70 3.45
N TYR A 6 11.09 5.66 3.38
CA TYR A 6 11.21 4.60 2.41
C TYR A 6 9.89 4.38 1.70
N GLN A 7 9.91 4.31 0.38
CA GLN A 7 8.80 3.81 -0.42
C GLN A 7 8.79 2.28 -0.38
N LEU A 8 7.61 1.71 -0.15
CA LEU A 8 7.37 0.29 -0.36
C LEU A 8 7.20 0.03 -1.86
N THR A 9 8.00 -0.88 -2.42
CA THR A 9 7.91 -1.26 -3.83
C THR A 9 7.75 -2.76 -3.96
N LEU A 10 7.05 -3.20 -5.02
CA LEU A 10 7.05 -4.61 -5.37
C LEU A 10 8.49 -5.08 -5.60
N ARG A 11 8.83 -6.21 -4.98
CA ARG A 11 10.04 -6.96 -5.35
C ARG A 11 9.70 -7.77 -6.61
N GLU A 12 10.69 -8.02 -7.47
CA GLU A 12 10.52 -9.08 -8.48
C GLU A 12 10.24 -10.38 -7.73
N GLY A 13 9.04 -10.95 -7.96
CA GLY A 13 8.60 -12.14 -7.25
C GLY A 13 9.40 -13.36 -7.66
N ASP A 14 9.68 -14.24 -6.71
CA ASP A 14 10.30 -15.53 -7.00
C ASP A 14 9.26 -16.47 -7.65
N GLN A 15 9.72 -17.35 -8.55
CA GLN A 15 8.85 -18.29 -9.29
C GLN A 15 7.99 -19.21 -8.39
N GLY A 16 8.29 -19.29 -7.08
CA GLY A 16 7.55 -20.10 -6.09
C GLY A 16 6.58 -19.33 -5.19
N GLU A 17 6.50 -17.99 -5.30
CA GLU A 17 5.58 -17.19 -4.48
C GLU A 17 4.15 -17.22 -5.05
N ALA A 18 3.17 -17.34 -4.15
CA ALA A 18 1.76 -17.22 -4.51
C ALA A 18 1.45 -15.80 -4.99
N LEU A 19 0.50 -15.66 -5.93
CA LEU A 19 -0.06 -14.37 -6.33
C LEU A 19 -1.49 -14.26 -5.81
N LEU A 20 -1.83 -13.11 -5.23
CA LEU A 20 -3.13 -12.83 -4.65
C LEU A 20 -3.94 -11.92 -5.57
N LYS A 21 -5.23 -12.25 -5.75
CA LYS A 21 -6.21 -11.28 -6.25
C LYS A 21 -6.53 -10.25 -5.16
N VAL A 22 -7.22 -9.17 -5.55
CA VAL A 22 -7.68 -8.14 -4.62
C VAL A 22 -8.65 -8.75 -3.59
N PRO A 23 -8.49 -8.45 -2.29
CA PRO A 23 -9.45 -8.85 -1.26
C PRO A 23 -10.85 -8.29 -1.50
N VAL A 24 -11.88 -9.09 -1.29
CA VAL A 24 -13.29 -8.69 -1.44
C VAL A 24 -14.16 -9.18 -0.29
N ASP A 25 -15.19 -8.42 0.08
CA ASP A 25 -16.25 -8.93 0.94
C ASP A 25 -17.26 -9.72 0.09
N GLN A 26 -17.29 -11.04 0.24
CA GLN A 26 -18.23 -11.91 -0.50
C GLN A 26 -19.70 -11.71 -0.10
N GLY A 27 -19.96 -11.09 1.05
CA GLY A 27 -21.31 -10.74 1.50
C GLY A 27 -21.86 -9.47 0.85
N ILE A 28 -21.01 -8.67 0.18
CA ILE A 28 -21.39 -7.41 -0.46
C ILE A 28 -21.34 -7.57 -1.98
N PRO A 29 -22.50 -7.62 -2.66
CA PRO A 29 -22.55 -7.52 -4.12
C PRO A 29 -21.86 -6.22 -4.57
N GLU A 30 -20.95 -6.33 -5.54
CA GLU A 30 -20.20 -5.18 -6.09
C GLU A 30 -19.35 -4.42 -5.06
N PHE A 31 -18.67 -5.16 -4.17
CA PHE A 31 -17.71 -4.57 -3.22
C PHE A 31 -16.74 -3.60 -3.89
N ASN A 32 -16.74 -2.34 -3.43
CA ASN A 32 -15.92 -1.28 -3.99
C ASN A 32 -14.49 -1.35 -3.46
N ILE A 33 -13.62 -2.00 -4.24
CA ILE A 33 -12.19 -2.20 -3.90
C ILE A 33 -11.42 -0.91 -3.58
N TRP A 34 -11.86 0.24 -4.10
CA TRP A 34 -11.20 1.52 -3.84
C TRP A 34 -11.30 1.95 -2.38
N ASP A 35 -12.32 1.47 -1.66
CA ASP A 35 -12.54 1.78 -0.25
C ASP A 35 -11.39 1.24 0.63
N LEU A 36 -10.72 0.14 0.22
CA LEU A 36 -9.55 -0.44 0.89
C LEU A 36 -8.29 0.45 0.84
N SER A 37 -8.32 1.54 0.06
CA SER A 37 -7.20 2.48 -0.12
C SER A 37 -7.63 3.94 0.02
N ALA A 38 -8.86 4.19 0.46
CA ALA A 38 -9.45 5.52 0.46
C ALA A 38 -8.87 6.45 1.55
N GLY A 39 -8.28 5.89 2.60
CA GLY A 39 -7.80 6.64 3.77
C GLY A 39 -8.85 6.82 4.86
N SER A 40 -9.91 6.00 4.85
CA SER A 40 -10.98 6.02 5.85
C SER A 40 -11.18 4.62 6.45
N PRO A 41 -11.52 4.52 7.75
CA PRO A 41 -11.87 3.24 8.35
C PRO A 41 -13.07 2.61 7.64
N LEU A 42 -13.08 1.28 7.57
CA LEU A 42 -14.15 0.46 7.04
C LEU A 42 -14.80 -0.34 8.15
N ASP A 43 -16.12 -0.34 8.18
CA ASP A 43 -16.90 -1.20 9.08
C ASP A 43 -17.40 -2.40 8.27
N LEU A 44 -16.70 -3.52 8.40
CA LEU A 44 -17.01 -4.76 7.68
C LEU A 44 -17.52 -5.80 8.66
N ALA A 45 -18.63 -6.44 8.31
CA ALA A 45 -19.25 -7.47 9.14
C ALA A 45 -18.54 -8.83 9.04
N ASN A 46 -17.78 -9.06 7.96
CA ASN A 46 -17.12 -10.32 7.68
C ASN A 46 -15.65 -10.11 7.29
N PRO A 47 -14.78 -11.10 7.54
CA PRO A 47 -13.43 -11.10 6.98
C PRO A 47 -13.44 -11.07 5.45
N LEU A 48 -12.51 -10.30 4.88
CA LEU A 48 -12.32 -10.25 3.43
C LEU A 48 -11.83 -11.60 2.93
N GLN A 49 -12.24 -11.97 1.72
CA GLN A 49 -11.80 -13.18 1.05
C GLN A 49 -10.78 -12.85 -0.02
N ILE A 50 -9.71 -13.63 -0.08
CA ILE A 50 -8.60 -13.44 -1.01
C ILE A 50 -8.45 -14.71 -1.85
N GLU A 51 -8.73 -14.60 -3.14
CA GLU A 51 -8.45 -15.69 -4.08
C GLU A 51 -6.97 -15.71 -4.47
N LEU A 52 -6.44 -16.91 -4.68
CA LEU A 52 -5.15 -17.10 -5.33
C LEU A 52 -5.31 -16.90 -6.84
N GLU A 53 -4.51 -16.01 -7.41
CA GLU A 53 -4.29 -15.94 -8.85
C GLU A 53 -3.29 -17.01 -9.30
N ARG A 54 -2.31 -17.30 -8.45
CA ARG A 54 -1.33 -18.37 -8.63
C ARG A 54 -1.02 -19.02 -7.29
N ASP A 55 -1.02 -20.34 -7.26
CA ASP A 55 -0.58 -21.10 -6.08
C ASP A 55 0.91 -20.92 -5.79
N GLY A 56 1.29 -21.05 -4.52
CA GLY A 56 2.67 -20.93 -4.08
C GLY A 56 2.79 -20.69 -2.58
N VAL A 57 3.98 -20.28 -2.14
CA VAL A 57 4.22 -19.85 -0.76
C VAL A 57 3.69 -18.43 -0.57
N LEU A 58 2.92 -18.20 0.50
CA LEU A 58 2.45 -16.86 0.86
C LEU A 58 3.62 -16.01 1.35
N ALA A 59 3.78 -14.82 0.77
CA ALA A 59 4.71 -13.80 1.21
C ALA A 59 4.15 -13.02 2.41
N ASP A 60 5.02 -12.28 3.08
CA ASP A 60 4.64 -11.50 4.26
C ASP A 60 3.93 -10.19 3.94
N ILE A 61 4.22 -9.64 2.77
CA ILE A 61 3.66 -8.37 2.31
C ILE A 61 3.37 -8.49 0.82
N TYR A 62 2.14 -8.14 0.46
CA TYR A 62 1.67 -8.02 -0.91
C TYR A 62 1.18 -6.62 -1.17
N LEU A 63 1.46 -6.10 -2.37
CA LEU A 63 0.69 -5.04 -2.98
C LEU A 63 -0.12 -5.66 -4.11
N THR A 64 -1.40 -5.97 -3.87
CA THR A 64 -2.28 -6.51 -4.90
C THR A 64 -2.67 -5.41 -5.89
N ALA A 65 -3.57 -5.69 -6.85
CA ALA A 65 -4.04 -4.63 -7.73
C ALA A 65 -4.62 -3.45 -6.94
N PHE A 66 -4.42 -2.24 -7.48
CA PHE A 66 -4.75 -0.96 -6.84
C PHE A 66 -4.00 -0.69 -5.53
N ASP A 67 -2.83 -1.31 -5.37
CA ASP A 67 -1.90 -1.11 -4.26
C ASP A 67 -2.54 -1.38 -2.89
N VAL A 68 -3.49 -2.30 -2.83
CA VAL A 68 -4.06 -2.80 -1.57
C VAL A 68 -2.98 -3.62 -0.88
N MET A 69 -2.62 -3.20 0.34
CA MET A 69 -1.57 -3.83 1.12
C MET A 69 -2.15 -5.00 1.90
N VAL A 70 -1.77 -6.22 1.55
CA VAL A 70 -2.13 -7.45 2.26
C VAL A 70 -0.90 -7.95 2.99
N VAL A 71 -1.05 -8.31 4.26
CA VAL A 71 0.06 -8.63 5.14
C VAL A 71 -0.17 -9.91 5.93
N SER A 72 0.90 -10.66 6.19
CA SER A 72 0.87 -11.84 7.05
C SER A 72 0.61 -11.46 8.51
N PRO A 73 0.24 -12.42 9.39
CA PRO A 73 0.05 -12.16 10.82
C PRO A 73 1.29 -11.55 11.49
N SER A 74 2.50 -11.97 11.10
CA SER A 74 3.77 -11.44 11.63
C SER A 74 3.95 -9.96 11.28
N THR A 75 3.70 -9.59 10.03
CA THR A 75 3.73 -8.18 9.61
C THR A 75 2.62 -7.37 10.28
N ALA A 76 1.42 -7.93 10.39
CA ALA A 76 0.29 -7.28 11.05
C ALA A 76 0.60 -6.92 12.51
N GLU A 77 1.30 -7.80 13.24
CA GLU A 77 1.72 -7.53 14.61
C GLU A 77 2.70 -6.35 14.69
N ILE A 78 3.68 -6.26 13.79
CA ILE A 78 4.60 -5.12 13.73
C ILE A 78 3.83 -3.82 13.45
N LEU A 79 2.93 -3.83 12.47
CA LEU A 79 2.13 -2.65 12.13
C LEU A 79 1.19 -2.24 13.27
N ARG A 80 0.63 -3.20 14.01
CA ARG A 80 -0.19 -2.94 15.19
C ARG A 80 0.61 -2.27 16.31
N GLN A 81 1.87 -2.64 16.48
CA GLN A 81 2.72 -2.05 17.51
C GLN A 81 3.22 -0.66 17.12
N ASP A 82 3.65 -0.49 15.86
CA ASP A 82 4.45 0.67 15.46
C ASP A 82 3.65 1.70 14.64
N ALA A 83 2.49 1.32 14.10
CA ALA A 83 1.72 2.14 13.15
C ALA A 83 0.19 2.14 13.40
N ALA A 84 -0.30 1.71 14.57
CA ALA A 84 -1.74 1.57 14.84
C ALA A 84 -2.57 2.86 14.65
N SER A 85 -1.97 4.04 14.78
CA SER A 85 -2.67 5.31 14.52
C SER A 85 -2.86 5.61 13.04
N ASP A 86 -2.08 4.99 12.17
CA ASP A 86 -2.02 5.27 10.74
C ASP A 86 -2.73 4.21 9.90
N ILE A 87 -3.12 3.10 10.50
CA ILE A 87 -3.72 1.96 9.80
C ILE A 87 -4.94 1.41 10.54
N GLN A 88 -5.79 0.74 9.78
CA GLN A 88 -6.73 -0.25 10.27
C GLN A 88 -6.31 -1.61 9.72
N LEU A 89 -6.20 -2.62 10.59
CA LEU A 89 -6.05 -4.02 10.19
C LEU A 89 -7.44 -4.63 10.04
N ILE A 90 -7.70 -5.21 8.87
CA ILE A 90 -8.96 -5.89 8.54
C ILE A 90 -8.64 -7.37 8.30
N ASP A 91 -9.34 -8.25 8.98
CA ASP A 91 -9.15 -9.69 8.85
C ASP A 91 -9.42 -10.13 7.40
N ALA A 92 -8.57 -11.01 6.89
CA ALA A 92 -8.72 -11.58 5.57
C ALA A 92 -8.31 -13.06 5.54
N VAL A 93 -8.95 -13.84 4.68
CA VAL A 93 -8.69 -15.27 4.54
C VAL A 93 -8.40 -15.60 3.09
N CYS A 94 -7.26 -16.26 2.85
CA CYS A 94 -6.92 -16.78 1.54
C CYS A 94 -7.73 -18.05 1.23
N SER A 95 -8.01 -18.29 -0.06
CA SER A 95 -8.78 -19.47 -0.50
C SER A 95 -8.12 -20.82 -0.15
N ASN A 96 -6.82 -20.84 0.16
CA ASN A 96 -6.10 -22.00 0.67
C ASN A 96 -6.14 -22.15 2.21
N GLY A 97 -6.90 -21.27 2.90
CA GLY A 97 -7.03 -21.24 4.36
C GLY A 97 -5.96 -20.42 5.08
N GLY A 98 -5.06 -19.73 4.37
CA GLY A 98 -4.07 -18.84 4.98
C GLY A 98 -4.72 -17.61 5.61
N GLU A 99 -4.41 -17.32 6.87
CA GLU A 99 -4.82 -16.09 7.55
C GLU A 99 -3.94 -14.92 7.10
N MET A 100 -4.56 -13.82 6.70
CA MET A 100 -3.92 -12.58 6.27
C MET A 100 -4.68 -11.38 6.83
N PHE A 101 -4.14 -10.18 6.63
CA PHE A 101 -4.82 -8.93 6.98
C PHE A 101 -4.70 -7.95 5.82
N VAL A 102 -5.73 -7.15 5.59
CA VAL A 102 -5.60 -5.92 4.80
C VAL A 102 -5.15 -4.80 5.74
N ALA A 103 -4.00 -4.20 5.44
CA ALA A 103 -3.52 -3.00 6.09
C ALA A 103 -4.12 -1.77 5.38
N ASN A 104 -5.31 -1.37 5.79
CA ASN A 104 -5.96 -0.15 5.29
C ASN A 104 -5.26 1.07 5.88
N ILE A 105 -4.44 1.75 5.07
CA ILE A 105 -3.69 2.94 5.48
C ILE A 105 -4.63 4.14 5.52
N LEU A 106 -4.81 4.71 6.71
CA LEU A 106 -5.68 5.85 7.00
C LEU A 106 -4.96 7.19 6.75
N SER A 107 -3.65 7.23 6.97
CA SER A 107 -2.85 8.43 6.80
C SER A 107 -2.52 8.71 5.33
N SER A 108 -2.78 9.94 4.87
CA SER A 108 -2.53 10.39 3.50
C SER A 108 -1.90 11.78 3.51
N VAL A 109 -0.75 11.96 2.87
CA VAL A 109 0.03 13.21 2.92
C VAL A 109 0.40 13.69 1.52
N ASP A 110 0.17 14.98 1.23
CA ASP A 110 0.66 15.61 -0.01
C ASP A 110 2.13 16.04 0.13
N CYS A 111 3.02 15.06 0.04
CA CYS A 111 4.44 15.22 0.29
C CYS A 111 5.33 15.19 -0.96
N ILE A 112 4.79 15.15 -2.17
CA ILE A 112 5.61 15.14 -3.39
C ILE A 112 6.37 16.46 -3.52
N ASP A 113 7.70 16.39 -3.62
CA ASP A 113 8.51 17.50 -4.12
C ASP A 113 8.38 17.53 -5.64
N ARG A 114 7.54 18.43 -6.15
CA ARG A 114 7.24 18.53 -7.59
C ARG A 114 8.40 19.07 -8.43
N GLU A 115 9.39 19.70 -7.80
CA GLU A 115 10.56 20.24 -8.50
C GLU A 115 11.63 19.17 -8.67
N GLN A 116 11.80 18.30 -7.67
CA GLN A 116 12.83 17.25 -7.67
C GLN A 116 12.31 15.90 -8.18
N SER A 117 11.00 15.66 -8.14
CA SER A 117 10.39 14.44 -8.66
C SER A 117 10.31 14.46 -10.19
N SER A 118 10.39 13.27 -10.80
CA SER A 118 10.10 13.07 -12.23
C SER A 118 8.66 12.62 -12.40
N ILE A 119 7.80 13.50 -12.91
CA ILE A 119 6.35 13.32 -12.96
C ILE A 119 5.84 13.51 -14.39
N ILE A 120 5.04 12.56 -14.86
CA ILE A 120 4.27 12.64 -16.09
C ILE A 120 2.84 13.00 -15.70
N TYR A 121 2.30 14.05 -16.31
CA TYR A 121 0.94 14.53 -16.09
C TYR A 121 0.03 14.16 -17.26
N HIS A 122 -1.24 13.95 -16.97
CA HIS A 122 -2.24 13.75 -18.01
C HIS A 122 -2.37 15.00 -18.88
N GLU A 123 -2.20 14.82 -20.20
CA GLU A 123 -2.41 15.89 -21.18
C GLU A 123 -3.90 16.22 -21.36
N LYS A 124 -4.19 17.47 -21.74
CA LYS A 124 -5.55 17.97 -22.01
C LYS A 124 -6.11 17.54 -23.39
N THR A 125 -5.33 16.80 -24.16
CA THR A 125 -5.55 16.52 -25.58
C THR A 125 -6.47 15.32 -25.84
N ASP A 126 -6.51 14.33 -24.94
CA ASP A 126 -7.38 13.16 -25.09
C ASP A 126 -8.80 13.41 -24.54
N ARG A 127 -9.82 13.05 -25.33
CA ARG A 127 -11.23 13.20 -24.99
C ARG A 127 -11.60 12.43 -23.72
N PHE A 128 -10.94 11.30 -23.45
CA PHE A 128 -11.26 10.42 -22.32
C PHE A 128 -10.56 10.83 -21.02
N THR A 129 -9.41 11.50 -21.11
CA THR A 129 -8.63 11.97 -19.95
C THR A 129 -8.77 13.47 -19.70
N ARG A 130 -9.54 14.21 -20.50
CA ARG A 130 -9.74 15.67 -20.33
C ARG A 130 -10.10 16.07 -18.89
N ARG A 131 -10.89 15.24 -18.20
CA ARG A 131 -11.28 15.44 -16.79
C ARG A 131 -10.14 15.27 -15.78
N LYS A 132 -9.07 14.57 -16.18
CA LYS A 132 -7.86 14.30 -15.41
C LYS A 132 -6.69 15.21 -15.83
N ALA A 133 -6.91 16.16 -16.73
CA ALA A 133 -5.82 16.99 -17.26
C ALA A 133 -5.15 17.78 -16.12
N GLY A 134 -3.83 17.62 -15.98
CA GLY A 134 -3.06 18.17 -14.86
C GLY A 134 -2.94 17.25 -13.63
N ASP A 135 -3.67 16.14 -13.58
CA ASP A 135 -3.45 15.10 -12.58
C ASP A 135 -2.17 14.32 -12.89
N ILE A 136 -1.57 13.77 -11.83
CA ILE A 136 -0.42 12.88 -11.96
C ILE A 136 -0.87 11.61 -12.68
N GLN A 137 -0.22 11.32 -13.80
CA GLN A 137 -0.40 10.06 -14.51
C GLN A 137 0.58 9.01 -13.98
N VAL A 138 1.87 9.34 -13.92
CA VAL A 138 2.95 8.46 -13.46
C VAL A 138 4.01 9.29 -12.74
N VAL A 139 4.55 8.75 -11.65
CA VAL A 139 5.79 9.24 -11.03
C VAL A 139 6.88 8.23 -11.32
N THR A 140 7.87 8.59 -12.14
CA THR A 140 8.99 7.71 -12.50
C THR A 140 10.14 7.78 -11.51
N ARG A 141 10.23 8.89 -10.76
CA ARG A 141 11.13 9.07 -9.62
C ARG A 141 10.42 9.91 -8.58
N LEU A 142 10.18 9.32 -7.41
CA LEU A 142 9.55 10.00 -6.28
C LEU A 142 10.62 10.63 -5.39
N VAL A 143 10.48 11.93 -5.12
CA VAL A 143 11.20 12.65 -4.06
C VAL A 143 10.15 13.27 -3.15
N VAL A 144 10.31 13.11 -1.84
CA VAL A 144 9.35 13.63 -0.87
C VAL A 144 9.91 14.79 -0.06
N ASP A 145 9.07 15.80 0.16
CA ASP A 145 9.32 16.87 1.12
C ASP A 145 9.10 16.32 2.55
N LYS A 146 10.22 15.94 3.17
CA LYS A 146 10.26 15.36 4.53
C LYS A 146 9.74 16.33 5.60
N SER A 147 9.67 17.64 5.33
CA SER A 147 9.10 18.60 6.28
C SER A 147 7.58 18.42 6.45
N LYS A 148 6.91 17.77 5.49
CA LYS A 148 5.48 17.45 5.54
C LYS A 148 5.18 16.09 6.18
N LEU A 149 6.21 15.30 6.45
CA LEU A 149 6.13 13.93 6.97
C LEU A 149 6.50 13.89 8.46
N THR A 150 5.79 14.67 9.26
CA THR A 150 6.13 14.86 10.69
C THR A 150 5.40 13.91 11.63
N THR A 151 4.17 13.53 11.28
CA THR A 151 3.28 12.77 12.18
C THR A 151 3.22 11.27 11.88
N PRO A 152 2.94 10.82 10.64
CA PRO A 152 2.68 9.41 10.40
C PRO A 152 3.96 8.56 10.54
N THR A 153 3.76 7.27 10.76
CA THR A 153 4.79 6.23 10.65
C THR A 153 4.69 5.50 9.30
N ILE A 154 3.46 5.43 8.75
CA ILE A 154 3.15 4.94 7.41
C ILE A 154 2.07 5.85 6.81
N CYS A 155 2.18 6.19 5.53
CA CYS A 155 1.12 6.91 4.84
C CYS A 155 1.12 6.66 3.33
N ARG A 156 0.00 6.97 2.69
CA ARG A 156 -0.09 7.11 1.23
C ARG A 156 0.26 8.54 0.81
N VAL A 157 0.74 8.68 -0.42
CA VAL A 157 0.93 10.00 -1.04
C VAL A 157 -0.40 10.48 -1.63
N SER A 158 -0.97 11.57 -1.14
CA SER A 158 -2.35 12.00 -1.46
C SER A 158 -2.64 12.13 -2.97
N ASN A 159 -1.70 12.69 -3.72
CA ASN A 159 -1.84 12.92 -5.17
C ASN A 159 -1.29 11.77 -6.02
N TYR A 160 -0.84 10.69 -5.38
CA TYR A 160 -0.28 9.49 -6.03
C TYR A 160 -0.44 8.27 -5.11
N ARG A 161 -1.70 7.86 -4.92
CA ARG A 161 -2.11 6.87 -3.90
C ARG A 161 -1.42 5.51 -3.99
N SER A 162 -0.84 5.17 -5.14
CA SER A 162 -0.04 3.97 -5.32
C SER A 162 1.27 3.98 -4.54
N ALA A 163 1.80 5.17 -4.19
CA ALA A 163 2.96 5.27 -3.33
C ALA A 163 2.58 5.16 -1.86
N ILE A 164 3.09 4.10 -1.22
CA ILE A 164 3.08 3.90 0.23
C ILE A 164 4.48 4.21 0.74
N ILE A 165 4.58 5.10 1.71
CA ILE A 165 5.84 5.51 2.32
C ILE A 165 5.85 5.23 3.82
N LEU A 166 7.02 4.88 4.33
CA LEU A 166 7.29 4.43 5.68
C LEU A 166 8.38 5.29 6.30
N ARG A 167 8.23 5.61 7.58
CA ARG A 167 9.31 6.18 8.36
C ARG A 167 10.40 5.13 8.59
N GLN A 168 11.65 5.60 8.72
CA GLN A 168 12.84 4.75 8.85
C GLN A 168 12.73 3.66 9.92
N ASP A 169 12.21 3.98 11.10
CA ASP A 169 12.07 3.04 12.22
C ASP A 169 11.20 1.84 11.87
N LEU A 170 10.04 2.07 11.22
CA LEU A 170 9.18 0.99 10.75
C LEU A 170 9.82 0.21 9.60
N ALA A 171 10.45 0.89 8.64
CA ALA A 171 11.14 0.22 7.55
C ALA A 171 12.26 -0.71 8.04
N GLU A 172 13.11 -0.23 8.96
CA GLU A 172 14.18 -1.02 9.56
C GLU A 172 13.64 -2.20 10.36
N ARG A 173 12.51 -2.04 11.07
CA ARG A 173 11.89 -3.14 11.80
C ARG A 173 11.38 -4.24 10.88
N LEU A 174 10.70 -3.87 9.80
CA LEU A 174 10.23 -4.83 8.78
C LEU A 174 11.40 -5.53 8.08
N GLN A 175 12.49 -4.81 7.80
CA GLN A 175 13.72 -5.38 7.22
C GLN A 175 14.41 -6.35 8.18
N HIS A 176 14.56 -6.01 9.46
CA HIS A 176 15.16 -6.90 10.46
C HIS A 176 14.35 -8.18 10.68
N ALA A 177 13.02 -8.11 10.55
CA ALA A 177 12.15 -9.28 10.59
C ALA A 177 12.30 -10.21 9.37
N SER A 178 13.10 -9.85 8.36
CA SER A 178 13.37 -10.64 7.15
C SER A 178 12.10 -11.02 6.38
N LEU A 179 11.13 -10.10 6.32
CA LEU A 179 9.84 -10.29 5.67
C LEU A 179 9.96 -10.29 4.14
N SER A 180 9.15 -11.10 3.50
CA SER A 180 9.14 -11.33 2.04
C SER A 180 8.11 -10.48 1.28
N GLY A 181 8.23 -10.44 -0.05
CA GLY A 181 7.23 -9.89 -0.99
C GLY A 181 7.44 -8.44 -1.46
N VAL A 182 8.20 -7.64 -0.74
CA VAL A 182 8.44 -6.21 -1.07
C VAL A 182 9.89 -5.78 -0.86
N ALA A 183 10.22 -4.62 -1.44
CA ALA A 183 11.48 -3.92 -1.23
C ALA A 183 11.23 -2.51 -0.68
N PHE A 184 12.27 -1.92 -0.10
CA PHE A 184 12.25 -0.59 0.51
C PHE A 184 13.24 0.30 -0.22
N VAL A 185 12.77 1.42 -0.78
CA VAL A 185 13.59 2.37 -1.53
C VAL A 185 13.57 3.72 -0.81
N GLU A 186 14.73 4.26 -0.43
CA GLU A 186 14.80 5.58 0.23
C GLU A 186 14.26 6.69 -0.68
N VAL A 187 13.46 7.61 -0.11
CA VAL A 187 12.84 8.77 -0.80
C VAL A 187 13.14 10.11 -0.13
#